data_AF-A0A5K0XQP9-F1
#
_entry.id   AF-A0A5K0XQP9-F1
#
_cell.length_a   1.000
_cell.length_b   1.000
_cell.length_c   1.000
_cell.angle_alpha   90.00
_cell.angle_beta   90.00
_cell.angle_gamma   90.00
#
_symmetry.space_group_name_H-M   'P 1'
#
loop_
_entity.id
_entity.type
_entity.pdbx_description
1 polymer ?
#
loop_
_entity_poly.entity_id
_entity_poly.type
_entity_poly.pdbx_seq_one_letter_code
_entity_poly.pdbx_strand_id
1 'polypeptide(L)' 'VRAMVIINPGNPTGQCLSESNLREILEFCINEHLVLLADEVYQQNIYQDERPFISARK' A
#
# COMPACT_ATOMS: atom_id res chain seq x y z
N VAL A 1 -18.86 -0.87 -6.25
CA VAL A 1 -17.73 -0.74 -5.30
C VAL A 1 -17.43 0.75 -5.12
N ARG A 2 -16.93 1.19 -3.95
CA ARG A 2 -16.68 2.62 -3.68
C ARG A 2 -15.26 2.92 -3.18
N ALA A 3 -14.58 1.92 -2.66
CA ALA A 3 -13.25 2.07 -2.09
C ALA A 3 -12.43 0.78 -2.28
N MET A 4 -11.12 0.94 -2.23
CA MET A 4 -10.16 -0.14 -2.12
C MET A 4 -9.35 0.05 -0.84
N VAL A 5 -9.11 -1.03 -0.11
CA VAL A 5 -8.28 -1.01 1.11
C VAL A 5 -6.98 -1.72 0.80
N ILE A 6 -5.87 -1.09 1.16
CA ILE A 6 -4.56 -1.75 1.23
C ILE A 6 -4.10 -1.79 2.68
N ILE A 7 -3.51 -2.90 3.09
CA ILE A 7 -2.85 -3.05 4.39
C ILE A 7 -1.36 -3.23 4.07
N ASN A 8 -0.54 -2.23 4.39
CA ASN A 8 0.87 -2.19 4.01
C ASN A 8 1.73 -1.55 5.11
N PRO A 9 2.63 -2.29 5.78
CA PRO A 9 2.89 -3.73 5.64
C PRO A 9 1.67 -4.60 5.96
N GLY A 10 1.51 -5.70 5.21
CA GLY A 10 0.31 -6.51 5.27
C GLY A 10 0.18 -7.39 6.50
N ASN A 11 -1.05 -7.59 6.94
CA ASN A 11 -1.42 -8.50 8.03
C ASN A 11 -2.39 -9.56 7.47
N PRO A 12 -2.14 -10.88 7.66
CA PRO A 12 -1.11 -11.52 8.50
C PRO A 12 0.22 -11.83 7.80
N THR A 13 0.36 -11.44 6.53
CA THR A 13 1.40 -11.95 5.63
C THR A 13 2.75 -11.23 5.71
N GLY A 14 2.81 -10.04 6.31
CA GLY A 14 4.05 -9.28 6.51
C GLY A 14 4.67 -8.69 5.24
N GLN A 15 3.99 -8.75 4.10
CA GLN A 15 4.50 -8.22 2.83
C GLN A 15 4.55 -6.70 2.84
N CYS A 16 5.62 -6.15 2.27
CA CYS A 16 5.72 -4.72 1.95
C CYS A 16 5.61 -4.54 0.43
N LEU A 17 4.69 -3.66 0.01
CA LEU A 17 4.52 -3.30 -1.40
C LEU A 17 5.74 -2.53 -1.92
N SER A 18 6.10 -2.76 -3.18
CA SER A 18 7.07 -1.92 -3.89
C SER A 18 6.42 -0.60 -4.33
N GLU A 19 7.26 0.37 -4.68
CA GLU A 19 6.80 1.63 -5.27
C GLU A 19 5.99 1.40 -6.57
N SER A 20 6.44 0.47 -7.41
CA SER A 20 5.75 0.14 -8.66
C SER A 20 4.34 -0.39 -8.40
N ASN A 21 4.17 -1.28 -7.41
CA ASN A 21 2.85 -1.80 -7.06
C ASN A 21 1.93 -0.69 -6.51
N LEU A 22 2.47 0.23 -5.69
CA LEU A 22 1.70 1.37 -5.20
C LEU A 22 1.24 2.28 -6.35
N ARG A 23 2.10 2.53 -7.35
CA ARG A 23 1.74 3.32 -8.54
C ARG A 23 0.62 2.67 -9.35
N GLU A 24 0.72 1.38 -9.63
CA GLU A 24 -0.33 0.62 -10.33
C GLU A 24 -1.67 0.65 -9.56
N ILE A 25 -1.61 0.52 -8.24
CA ILE A 25 -2.78 0.61 -7.34
C ILE A 25 -3.43 2.00 -7.41
N LEU A 26 -2.62 3.07 -7.38
CA LEU A 26 -3.12 4.44 -7.47
C LEU A 26 -3.77 4.71 -8.83
N GLU A 27 -3.12 4.31 -9.92
CA GLU A 27 -3.66 4.42 -11.28
C GLU A 27 -4.99 3.67 -11.41
N PHE A 28 -5.08 2.46 -10.86
CA PHE A 28 -6.33 1.70 -10.82
C PHE A 28 -7.43 2.45 -10.06
N CYS A 29 -7.14 2.96 -8.85
CA CYS A 29 -8.12 3.72 -8.08
C CYS A 29 -8.59 5.00 -8.79
N ILE A 30 -7.69 5.69 -9.50
CA ILE A 30 -8.02 6.89 -10.29
C ILE A 30 -8.97 6.52 -11.43
N ASN A 31 -8.63 5.50 -12.21
CA ASN A 31 -9.40 5.06 -13.38
C ASN A 31 -10.80 4.56 -12.98
N GLU A 32 -10.91 3.89 -11.84
CA GLU A 32 -12.17 3.31 -11.34
C GLU A 32 -12.95 4.24 -10.38
N HIS A 33 -12.46 5.47 -10.17
CA HIS A 33 -13.05 6.43 -9.23
C HIS A 33 -13.27 5.86 -7.81
N LEU A 34 -12.28 5.13 -7.30
CA LEU A 34 -12.30 4.50 -5.98
C LEU A 34 -11.55 5.35 -4.95
N VAL A 35 -12.11 5.43 -3.74
CA VAL A 35 -11.36 5.94 -2.58
C VAL A 35 -10.32 4.89 -2.17
N LEU A 36 -9.06 5.29 -2.06
CA LEU A 36 -8.01 4.43 -1.49
C LEU A 36 -7.93 4.64 0.02
N LEU A 37 -8.12 3.56 0.78
CA LEU A 37 -7.87 3.51 2.22
C LEU A 37 -6.55 2.77 2.46
N ALA A 38 -5.49 3.53 2.75
CA ALA A 38 -4.18 2.99 3.06
C ALA A 38 -4.02 2.79 4.57
N ASP A 39 -4.03 1.53 5.01
CA ASP A 39 -3.72 1.13 6.38
C ASP A 39 -2.21 0.89 6.51
N GLU A 40 -1.53 1.85 7.14
CA GLU A 40 -0.07 1.92 7.30
C GLU A 40 0.35 1.77 8.77
N VAL A 41 -0.43 1.07 9.60
CA VAL A 41 -0.14 0.92 11.04
C VAL A 41 1.20 0.24 11.35
N TYR A 42 1.70 -0.61 10.45
CA TYR A 42 2.97 -1.33 10.59
C TYR A 42 4.15 -0.64 9.88
N GLN A 43 4.04 0.63 9.51
CA GLN A 43 5.08 1.34 8.73
C GLN A 43 6.50 1.30 9.34
N GLN A 44 6.62 1.12 10.66
CA GLN A 44 7.90 1.01 11.38
C GLN A 44 8.39 -0.44 11.53
N ASN A 45 7.58 -1.43 11.18
CA ASN A 45 7.86 -2.87 11.36
C ASN A 45 8.42 -3.50 10.07
N ILE A 46 9.50 -2.92 9.54
CA ILE A 46 10.19 -3.45 8.36
C ILE A 46 11.45 -4.19 8.81
N TYR A 47 11.55 -5.47 8.49
CA TYR A 47 12.65 -6.34 8.91
C TYR A 47 13.64 -6.68 7.78
N GLN A 48 13.41 -6.17 6.57
CA GLN A 48 14.25 -6.41 5.40
C GLN A 48 14.69 -5.08 4.76
N ASP A 49 15.96 -4.97 4.39
CA ASP A 49 16.52 -3.75 3.80
C ASP A 49 16.15 -3.57 2.31
N GLU A 50 15.83 -4.67 1.62
CA GLU A 50 15.55 -4.69 0.18
C GLU A 50 14.23 -4.00 -0.21
N ARG A 51 13.28 -3.91 0.74
CA ARG A 51 11.98 -3.25 0.51
C ARG A 51 11.64 -2.35 1.69
N PRO A 52 12.09 -1.08 1.67
CA PRO A 52 11.68 -0.10 2.66
C PRO A 52 10.19 0.20 2.51
N PHE A 53 9.57 0.62 3.61
CA PHE A 53 8.21 1.13 3.59
C PHE A 53 8.12 2.42 2.76
N ILE A 54 7.12 2.50 1.89
CA ILE A 54 6.76 3.67 1.10
C ILE A 54 5.29 3.98 1.39
N SER A 55 5.01 5.22 1.80
CA SER A 55 3.64 5.66 2.08
C SER A 55 2.92 5.97 0.78
N ALA A 56 1.65 5.55 0.69
CA ALA A 56 0.76 5.85 -0.43
C ALA A 56 0.41 7.34 -0.56
N ARG A 57 0.74 8.17 0.45
CA ARG A 57 0.51 9.62 0.42
C ARG A 57 1.63 10.40 -0.29
N LYS A 58 2.85 9.86 -0.33
CA LYS A 58 4.01 10.55 -0.93
C LYS A 58 3.95 10.47 -2.45
#